data_AF-A0A286S187-F1
#
_entry.id   AF-A0A286S187-F1
#
_cell.length_a   1.000
_cell.length_b   1.000
_cell.length_c   1.000
_cell.angle_alpha   90.00
_cell.angle_beta   90.00
_cell.angle_gamma   90.00
#
_symmetry.space_group_name_H-M   'P 1'
#
loop_
_entity.id
_entity.type
_entity.pdbx_description
1 polymer ?
#
loop_
_entity_poly.entity_id
_entity_poly.type
_entity_poly.pdbx_seq_one_letter_code
_entity_poly.pdbx_strand_id
1 'polypeptide(L)' 'CSKNRLASRQSFWAELNVARLHHDNVVRVVAASTCAPASQDSLGTIIMEYAGRTTLHHVIYGTGCLQGKGEDDGGG' A
#
# COMPACT_ATOMS: atom_id res chain seq x y z
N CYS A 1 2.52 25.57 3.25
CA CYS A 1 1.99 25.24 1.90
C CYS A 1 0.65 24.52 2.04
N SER A 2 -0.48 25.22 1.87
CA SER A 2 -1.80 24.59 1.89
C SER A 2 -1.98 23.74 0.64
N LYS A 3 -1.73 22.44 0.77
CA LYS A 3 -2.10 21.46 -0.26
C LYS A 3 -3.62 21.51 -0.41
N ASN A 4 -4.11 21.78 -1.63
CA ASN A 4 -5.53 21.84 -1.92
C ASN A 4 -6.18 20.48 -1.61
N ARG A 5 -6.90 20.39 -0.48
CA ARG A 5 -7.45 19.14 0.06
C ARG A 5 -8.48 18.51 -0.88
N LEU A 6 -9.23 19.33 -1.60
CA LEU A 6 -10.14 18.87 -2.64
C LEU A 6 -9.37 18.22 -3.80
N ALA A 7 -8.29 18.86 -4.25
CA ALA A 7 -7.42 18.29 -5.27
C ALA A 7 -6.80 16.97 -4.81
N SER A 8 -6.29 16.87 -3.57
CA SER A 8 -5.74 15.62 -3.04
C SER A 8 -6.78 14.51 -2.91
N ARG A 9 -8.03 14.83 -2.54
CA ARG A 9 -9.13 13.84 -2.54
C ARG A 9 -9.50 13.38 -3.94
N GLN A 10 -9.52 14.30 -4.91
CA GLN A 10 -9.81 13.94 -6.29
C GLN A 10 -8.70 13.09 -6.91
N SER A 11 -7.44 13.43 -6.68
CA SER A 11 -6.30 12.60 -7.09
C SER A 11 -6.37 11.22 -6.45
N PHE A 12 -6.71 11.13 -5.16
CA PHE A 12 -6.89 9.85 -4.47
C PHE A 12 -7.96 8.96 -5.11
N TRP A 13 -9.12 9.52 -5.48
CA TRP A 13 -10.15 8.76 -6.21
C TRP A 13 -9.72 8.40 -7.63
N ALA A 14 -8.99 9.29 -8.31
CA ALA A 14 -8.46 9.02 -9.65
C ALA A 14 -7.46 7.85 -9.62
N GLU A 15 -6.61 7.78 -8.60
CA GLU A 15 -5.69 6.67 -8.36
C GLU A 15 -6.44 5.38 -7.99
N LEU A 16 -7.52 5.47 -7.21
CA LEU A 16 -8.35 4.33 -6.83
C LEU A 16 -9.08 3.68 -8.02
N ASN A 17 -9.12 4.30 -9.21
CA ASN A 17 -9.56 3.60 -10.41
C ASN A 17 -8.78 2.30 -10.67
N VAL A 18 -7.55 2.17 -10.15
CA VAL A 18 -6.77 0.93 -10.15
C VAL A 18 -7.48 -0.24 -9.45
N ALA A 19 -8.41 0.03 -8.53
CA ALA A 19 -9.22 -1.00 -7.88
C ALA A 19 -10.09 -1.81 -8.86
N ARG A 20 -10.33 -1.26 -10.06
CA ARG A 20 -11.08 -1.93 -11.13
C ARG A 20 -10.18 -2.76 -12.06
N LEU A 21 -8.86 -2.64 -11.94
CA LEU A 21 -7.90 -3.45 -12.68
C LEU A 21 -7.70 -4.77 -11.93
N HIS A 22 -8.14 -5.86 -12.56
CA HIS A 22 -7.95 -7.21 -12.05
C HIS A 22 -7.03 -7.96 -13.02
N HIS A 23 -5.76 -8.09 -12.65
CA HIS A 23 -4.76 -8.83 -13.41
C HIS A 23 -3.76 -9.44 -12.43
N ASP A 24 -3.27 -10.64 -12.72
CA ASP A 24 -2.26 -11.37 -11.93
C ASP A 24 -0.96 -10.57 -11.63
N ASN A 25 -0.63 -9.56 -12.43
CA ASN A 25 0.58 -8.73 -12.25
C ASN A 25 0.29 -7.39 -11.57
N VAL A 26 -0.95 -7.13 -11.18
CA VAL A 26 -1.39 -5.87 -10.58
C VAL A 26 -1.90 -6.15 -9.17
N VAL A 27 -1.39 -5.40 -8.19
CA VAL A 27 -1.83 -5.52 -6.80
C VAL A 27 -3.30 -5.13 -6.69
N ARG A 28 -4.13 -6.09 -6.25
CA ARG A 28 -5.57 -5.88 -6.11
C ARG A 28 -5.87 -4.96 -4.93
N VAL A 29 -6.68 -3.92 -5.14
CA VAL A 29 -7.25 -3.15 -4.04
C VAL A 29 -8.46 -3.88 -3.50
N VAL A 30 -8.48 -4.14 -2.19
CA VAL A 30 -9.55 -4.89 -1.50
C VAL A 30 -10.64 -3.94 -0.99
N ALA A 31 -10.23 -2.82 -0.42
CA ALA A 31 -11.14 -1.80 0.09
C ALA A 31 -10.45 -0.43 0.12
N ALA A 32 -11.24 0.64 0.07
CA ALA A 32 -10.76 1.97 0.33
C ALA A 32 -11.82 2.78 1.09
N SER A 33 -11.37 3.63 2.01
CA SER A 33 -12.19 4.58 2.75
C SER A 33 -11.68 5.99 2.51
N THR A 34 -12.58 6.96 2.43
CA THR A 34 -12.26 8.40 2.41
C THR A 34 -12.81 9.13 3.63
N CYS A 35 -13.33 8.39 4.61
CA CYS A 35 -13.85 8.91 5.86
C CYS A 35 -12.85 8.60 6.97
N ALA A 36 -11.87 9.49 7.15
CA ALA A 36 -11.20 9.59 8.43
C ALA A 36 -12.15 10.33 9.39
N PRO A 37 -12.41 9.84 10.61
CA PRO A 37 -13.18 10.59 11.60
C PRO A 37 -12.56 11.98 11.75
N ALA A 38 -13.39 13.00 11.98
CA ALA A 38 -13.02 14.42 11.93
C ALA A 38 -11.81 14.83 12.81
N SER A 39 -11.29 13.93 13.63
CA SER A 39 -10.09 14.06 14.46
C SER A 39 -8.78 13.62 13.78
N GLN A 40 -8.79 13.02 12.60
CA GLN A 40 -7.59 12.55 11.90
C GLN A 40 -7.45 13.27 10.54
N ASP A 41 -6.32 13.93 10.32
CA ASP A 41 -6.00 14.65 9.08
C ASP A 41 -5.69 13.72 7.88
N SER A 42 -6.17 12.48 7.91
CA SER A 42 -5.98 11.52 6.84
C SER A 42 -7.01 11.73 5.72
N LEU A 43 -6.56 11.63 4.46
CA LEU A 43 -7.42 11.74 3.28
C LEU A 43 -8.28 10.49 3.06
N GLY A 44 -7.92 9.38 3.70
CA GLY A 44 -8.52 8.08 3.52
C GLY A 44 -7.56 6.94 3.84
N THR A 45 -8.04 5.71 3.71
CA THR A 45 -7.24 4.49 3.89
C THR A 45 -7.49 3.58 2.70
N ILE A 46 -6.42 3.02 2.11
CA ILE A 46 -6.50 2.01 1.06
C ILE A 46 -5.99 0.71 1.66
N ILE A 47 -6.78 -0.35 1.49
CA ILE A 47 -6.42 -1.73 1.81
C ILE A 47 -6.21 -2.44 0.50
N MET A 48 -4.99 -2.94 0.30
CA MET A 48 -4.59 -3.64 -0.92
C MET A 48 -3.96 -4.98 -0.57
N GLU A 49 -3.90 -5.86 -1.55
CA GLU A 49 -3.23 -7.14 -1.44
C GLU A 49 -1.77 -6.97 -1.04
N TYR A 50 -1.33 -7.85 -0.15
CA TYR A 50 0.03 -7.83 0.33
C TYR A 50 0.94 -8.57 -0.66
N ALA A 51 1.69 -7.81 -1.46
CA ALA A 51 2.62 -8.34 -2.46
C ALA A 51 4.00 -8.77 -1.87
N GLY A 52 4.16 -8.74 -0.55
CA GLY A 52 5.42 -9.00 0.14
C GLY A 52 6.02 -7.75 0.81
N ARG A 53 7.13 -7.96 1.52
CA ARG A 53 7.85 -6.93 2.29
C ARG A 53 8.85 -6.11 1.49
N THR A 54 9.10 -6.51 0.24
CA THR A 54 10.19 -6.00 -0.57
C THR A 54 9.62 -5.44 -1.87
N THR A 55 10.12 -4.29 -2.30
CA THR A 55 9.75 -3.70 -3.60
C THR A 55 10.57 -4.34 -4.71
N LEU A 56 10.04 -4.34 -5.94
CA LEU A 56 10.77 -4.81 -7.13
C LEU A 56 12.13 -4.09 -7.26
N HIS A 57 12.17 -2.80 -6.95
CA HIS A 57 13.40 -2.01 -6.95
C HIS A 57 14.43 -2.55 -5.94
N HIS A 58 13.99 -2.97 -4.75
CA HIS A 58 14.89 -3.57 -3.77
C HIS A 58 15.33 -4.98 -4.18
N VAL A 59 14.52 -5.75 -4.93
CA VAL A 59 14.96 -7.04 -5.48
C VAL A 59 15.99 -6.87 -6.59
N ILE A 60 15.81 -5.87 -7.47
CA ILE A 60 16.68 -5.65 -8.64
C ILE A 60 17.97 -4.92 -8.26
N TYR A 61 17.89 -3.91 -7.39
CA TYR A 61 19.00 -3.02 -7.05
C TYR A 61 19.44 -3.09 -5.59
N GLY A 62 18.69 -3.78 -4.72
CA GLY A 62 19.10 -4.02 -3.35
C GLY A 62 20.10 -5.16 -3.30
N THR A 63 21.36 -4.81 -3.03
CA THR A 63 22.46 -5.73 -2.80
C THR A 63 22.07 -6.81 -1.79
N GLY A 64 22.31 -8.09 -2.14
CA GLY A 64 21.76 -9.25 -1.46
C GLY A 64 21.93 -9.29 0.06
N CYS A 65 20.83 -9.10 0.77
CA CYS A 65 20.63 -9.58 2.15
C CYS A 65 19.12 -9.64 2.43
N LEU A 66 18.38 -10.42 1.65
CA LEU A 66 17.16 -11.04 2.18
C LEU A 66 17.57 -12.42 2.67
N GLN A 67 18.42 -12.42 3.71
CA GLN A 67 18.68 -13.63 4.47
C GLN A 67 17.36 -14.01 5.12
N GLY A 68 16.82 -15.15 4.72
CA GLY A 68 15.61 -15.71 5.29
C GLY A 68 15.76 -15.75 6.80
N LYS A 69 14.80 -15.14 7.50
CA LYS A 69 14.47 -15.55 8.85
C LYS A 69 13.10 -16.20 8.80
N GLY A 70 13.07 -17.38 8.19
CA GLY A 70 12.18 -18.43 8.64
C GLY A 70 12.81 -19.09 9.86
N GLU A 71 11.96 -19.46 10.81
CA GLU A 71 12.20 -20.38 11.92
C GLU A 71 12.97 -19.80 13.13
N ASP A 72 12.20 -19.47 14.17
CA ASP A 72 12.54 -19.81 15.55
C ASP A 72 11.30 -20.50 16.15
N ASP A 73 11.10 -21.77 15.75
CA ASP A 73 10.46 -22.76 16.60
C ASP A 73 11.57 -23.36 17.47
N GLY A 74 11.55 -23.11 18.79
CA GLY A 74 12.63 -23.58 19.65
C GLY A 74 12.61 -23.18 21.13
N GLY A 75 11.58 -23.60 21.86
CA GLY A 75 11.68 -24.12 23.24
C GLY A 75 12.17 -23.21 24.39
N GLY A 76 11.26 -22.99 25.36
CA GLY A 76 11.54 -22.51 26.72
C GLY A 76 10.29 -22.53 27.57
#